data_AF-A0A0W1CQ75-F1
#
_entry.id   AF-A0A0W1CQ75-F1
#
_cell.length_a   1.000
_cell.length_b   1.000
_cell.length_c   1.000
_cell.angle_alpha   90.00
_cell.angle_beta   90.00
_cell.angle_gamma   90.00
#
_symmetry.space_group_name_H-M   'P 1'
#
loop_
_entity.id
_entity.type
_entity.pdbx_description
1 polymer ?
#
loop_
_entity_poly.entity_id
_entity_poly.type
_entity_poly.pdbx_seq_one_letter_code
_entity_poly.pdbx_strand_id
1 'polypeptide(L)'
;MFAIFLALAAPGELVTQVVVAEPVEPMMPATDPASWATNDDYPPAAMHDEREGTTVFRLRIAPDGLPTHCEILSSSGHDDLDTTTCELIMARARFTPGRDESGKPTGGTYSNRIRWQIPKYDESVAVAGFALDAAQESWPRGPTPDDALMRIDPAAHYPAAARAAGEEGVVHMELGIDAAGQVTGCKVNESSLSFALDEAACALMRSNGKFSPALDSDGRPVRSIVATTFRWTLPEAAEEGPGGVAVQRERSFPMGKPGSATVTLLLGADGRVADCRFSTTGGIGSMPNGMTPCDMFPAQARYAPFVGSDGKPAAKRVTMRTELVIEDAPPSAEAKSAPVKPASAK
;
A
#
# COMPACT_ATOMS: atom_id res chain seq x y z
N MET A 1 91.89 -6.41 22.64
CA MET A 1 90.95 -6.78 23.72
C MET A 1 89.60 -6.16 23.39
N PHE A 2 88.74 -6.89 22.69
CA PHE A 2 87.37 -6.46 22.37
C PHE A 2 86.44 -7.66 22.60
N ALA A 3 85.38 -7.43 23.36
CA ALA A 3 84.53 -8.44 23.97
C ALA A 3 83.62 -9.14 22.94
N ILE A 4 83.52 -10.46 23.07
CA ILE A 4 82.55 -11.30 22.35
C ILE A 4 81.29 -11.36 23.24
N PHE A 5 80.20 -10.76 22.77
CA PHE A 5 78.87 -10.97 23.35
C PHE A 5 78.28 -12.26 22.77
N LEU A 6 78.16 -13.31 23.59
CA LEU A 6 77.31 -14.46 23.32
C LEU A 6 75.85 -14.06 23.55
N ALA A 7 75.04 -14.02 22.50
CA ALA A 7 73.60 -13.95 22.60
C ALA A 7 73.04 -15.38 22.72
N LEU A 8 72.43 -15.71 23.86
CA LEU A 8 71.60 -16.91 24.01
C LEU A 8 70.30 -16.72 23.21
N ALA A 9 70.03 -17.60 22.26
CA ALA A 9 68.73 -17.73 21.63
C ALA A 9 67.79 -18.53 22.56
N ALA A 10 66.66 -17.95 22.95
CA ALA A 10 65.59 -18.64 23.65
C ALA A 10 64.78 -19.52 22.66
N PRO A 11 64.26 -20.68 23.10
CA PRO A 11 63.42 -21.53 22.24
C PRO A 11 62.05 -20.86 22.03
N GLY A 12 61.62 -20.74 20.78
CA GLY A 12 60.30 -20.23 20.42
C GLY A 12 59.19 -21.24 20.77
N GLU A 13 58.15 -20.76 21.46
CA GLU A 13 56.93 -21.52 21.69
C GLU A 13 56.19 -21.74 20.36
N LEU A 14 55.90 -23.02 20.06
CA LEU A 14 55.03 -23.43 18.97
C LEU A 14 53.57 -23.04 19.31
N VAL A 15 53.10 -21.95 18.72
CA VAL A 15 51.66 -21.62 18.71
C VAL A 15 50.96 -22.62 17.80
N THR A 16 50.26 -23.60 18.39
CA THR A 16 49.36 -24.50 17.63
C THR A 16 48.18 -23.67 17.13
N GLN A 17 48.20 -23.28 15.86
CA GLN A 17 47.02 -22.72 15.21
C GLN A 17 45.98 -23.82 15.06
N VAL A 18 44.87 -23.69 15.79
CA VAL A 18 43.66 -24.48 15.53
C VAL A 18 43.11 -24.00 14.19
N VAL A 19 43.38 -24.76 13.13
CA VAL A 19 42.75 -24.55 11.83
C VAL A 19 41.30 -25.01 11.97
N VAL A 20 40.38 -24.06 12.05
CA VAL A 20 38.94 -24.36 11.98
C VAL A 20 38.67 -24.73 10.52
N ALA A 21 38.47 -26.02 10.25
CA ALA A 21 38.16 -26.50 8.91
C ALA A 21 36.87 -25.83 8.42
N GLU A 22 36.95 -25.10 7.30
CA GLU A 22 35.77 -24.52 6.68
C GLU A 22 34.90 -25.64 6.08
N PRO A 23 33.58 -25.62 6.28
CA PRO A 23 32.71 -26.61 5.68
C PRO A 23 32.78 -26.53 4.15
N VAL A 24 33.00 -27.69 3.51
CA VAL A 24 33.11 -27.86 2.05
C VAL A 24 31.77 -27.61 1.36
N GLU A 25 30.67 -27.88 2.07
CA GLU A 25 29.31 -27.50 1.65
C GLU A 25 28.72 -26.48 2.63
N PRO A 26 28.31 -25.29 2.17
CA PRO A 26 27.76 -24.26 3.03
C PRO A 26 26.36 -24.65 3.53
N MET A 27 26.07 -24.31 4.78
CA MET A 27 24.75 -24.43 5.37
C MET A 27 23.76 -23.47 4.68
N MET A 28 22.55 -23.94 4.38
CA MET A 28 21.52 -23.16 3.70
C MET A 28 20.15 -23.31 4.38
N PRO A 29 19.27 -22.29 4.35
CA PRO A 29 17.88 -22.45 4.77
C PRO A 29 17.19 -23.55 3.96
N ALA A 30 16.55 -24.51 4.66
CA ALA A 30 15.76 -25.58 4.05
C ALA A 30 14.29 -25.17 3.87
N THR A 31 13.83 -24.24 4.69
CA THR A 31 12.53 -23.56 4.58
C THR A 31 12.77 -22.11 4.15
N ASP A 32 11.85 -21.54 3.36
CA ASP A 32 11.94 -20.16 2.90
C ASP A 32 12.04 -19.18 4.08
N PRO A 33 13.11 -18.39 4.22
CA PRO A 33 13.24 -17.36 5.25
C PRO A 33 12.07 -16.38 5.30
N ALA A 34 11.42 -16.08 4.17
CA ALA A 34 10.26 -15.18 4.11
C ALA A 34 9.02 -15.77 4.79
N SER A 35 8.97 -17.09 5.03
CA SER A 35 7.86 -17.77 5.70
C SER A 35 7.99 -17.82 7.22
N TRP A 36 9.14 -17.42 7.78
CA TRP A 36 9.39 -17.55 9.22
C TRP A 36 8.60 -16.55 10.04
N ALA A 37 8.37 -15.35 9.52
CA ALA A 37 7.43 -14.40 10.08
C ALA A 37 6.51 -13.90 8.97
N THR A 38 5.22 -13.88 9.25
CA THR A 38 4.16 -13.48 8.34
C THR A 38 3.38 -12.32 8.93
N ASN A 39 2.50 -11.72 8.14
CA ASN A 39 1.65 -10.62 8.60
C ASN A 39 0.74 -11.04 9.78
N ASP A 40 0.34 -12.31 9.84
CA ASP A 40 -0.49 -12.85 10.94
C ASP A 40 0.27 -12.91 12.27
N ASP A 41 1.59 -12.79 12.25
CA ASP A 41 2.44 -12.83 13.44
C ASP A 41 2.76 -11.45 14.02
N TYR A 42 2.17 -10.38 13.44
CA TYR A 42 2.35 -9.02 13.95
C TYR A 42 1.76 -8.91 15.35
N PRO A 43 2.54 -8.51 16.38
CA PRO A 43 2.02 -8.42 17.74
C PRO A 43 0.83 -7.45 17.82
N PRO A 44 -0.34 -7.87 18.34
CA PRO A 44 -1.54 -7.03 18.34
C PRO A 44 -1.36 -5.68 19.04
N ALA A 45 -0.60 -5.66 20.14
CA ALA A 45 -0.26 -4.43 20.85
C ALA A 45 0.64 -3.51 20.02
N ALA A 46 1.63 -4.05 19.31
CA ALA A 46 2.47 -3.26 18.42
C ALA A 46 1.68 -2.69 17.24
N MET A 47 0.71 -3.45 16.71
CA MET A 47 -0.17 -2.98 15.64
C MET A 47 -1.09 -1.85 16.13
N HIS A 48 -1.64 -1.97 17.34
CA HIS A 48 -2.48 -0.93 17.95
C HIS A 48 -1.73 0.38 18.19
N ASP A 49 -0.48 0.28 18.66
CA ASP A 49 0.36 1.44 18.97
C ASP A 49 1.13 1.98 17.74
N GLU A 50 0.84 1.45 16.54
CA GLU A 50 1.51 1.78 15.28
C GLU A 50 3.05 1.63 15.32
N ARG A 51 3.54 0.64 16.08
CA ARG A 51 4.95 0.42 16.35
C ARG A 51 5.61 -0.37 15.24
N GLU A 52 6.47 0.28 14.47
CA GLU A 52 7.22 -0.28 13.34
C GLU A 52 8.72 -0.35 13.62
N GLY A 53 9.45 -1.19 12.90
CA GLY A 53 10.90 -1.22 13.01
C GLY A 53 11.55 -2.38 12.26
N THR A 54 12.86 -2.51 12.35
CA THR A 54 13.61 -3.63 11.75
C THR A 54 14.47 -4.31 12.80
N THR A 55 14.17 -5.58 13.06
CA THR A 55 14.94 -6.42 13.97
C THR A 55 16.00 -7.19 13.17
N VAL A 56 17.28 -7.01 13.49
CA VAL A 56 18.38 -7.78 12.89
C VAL A 56 18.82 -8.84 13.90
N PHE A 57 18.90 -10.10 13.46
CA PHE A 57 19.18 -11.23 14.33
C PHE A 57 20.31 -12.13 13.81
N ARG A 58 20.87 -12.94 14.70
CA ARG A 58 21.81 -14.01 14.44
C ARG A 58 21.36 -15.31 15.11
N LEU A 59 21.39 -16.40 14.36
CA LEU A 59 21.11 -17.74 14.84
C LEU A 59 22.40 -18.54 15.01
N ARG A 60 22.40 -19.44 16.00
CA ARG A 60 23.32 -20.58 16.10
C ARG A 60 22.58 -21.85 15.74
N ILE A 61 23.03 -22.55 14.70
CA ILE A 61 22.40 -23.75 14.15
C ILE A 61 23.23 -24.96 14.56
N ALA A 62 22.56 -26.01 15.04
CA ALA A 62 23.20 -27.28 15.38
C ALA A 62 23.43 -28.16 14.12
N PRO A 63 24.30 -29.20 14.20
CA PRO A 63 24.53 -30.13 13.10
C PRO A 63 23.29 -30.89 12.58
N ASP A 64 22.17 -30.85 13.30
CA ASP A 64 20.88 -31.41 12.87
C ASP A 64 20.03 -30.43 12.04
N GLY A 65 20.51 -29.20 11.85
CA GLY A 65 19.83 -28.18 11.05
C GLY A 65 18.80 -27.36 11.85
N LEU A 66 18.74 -27.54 13.17
CA LEU A 66 17.84 -26.80 14.03
C LEU A 66 18.52 -25.57 14.67
N PRO A 67 17.84 -24.42 14.73
CA PRO A 67 18.33 -23.27 15.48
C PRO A 67 18.29 -23.57 16.98
N THR A 68 19.39 -23.25 17.67
CA THR A 68 19.59 -23.50 19.11
C THR A 68 19.73 -22.24 19.94
N HIS A 69 19.95 -21.10 19.28
CA HIS A 69 20.03 -19.79 19.92
C HIS A 69 19.70 -18.70 18.90
N CYS A 70 18.99 -17.67 19.34
CA CYS A 70 18.70 -16.45 18.60
C CYS A 70 19.21 -15.25 19.41
N GLU A 71 20.02 -14.42 18.77
CA GLU A 71 20.61 -13.20 19.33
C GLU A 71 20.16 -12.01 18.48
N ILE A 72 19.67 -10.95 19.11
CA ILE A 72 19.34 -9.70 18.43
C ILE A 72 20.60 -8.84 18.31
N LEU A 73 21.03 -8.59 17.07
CA LEU A 73 22.18 -7.76 16.75
C LEU A 73 21.81 -6.26 16.67
N SER A 74 20.59 -5.97 16.22
CA SER A 74 20.02 -4.62 16.19
C SER A 74 18.54 -4.69 16.49
N SER A 75 18.12 -3.94 17.51
CA SER A 75 16.72 -3.84 17.91
C SER A 75 15.91 -3.07 16.86
N SER A 76 14.63 -3.42 16.75
CA SER A 76 13.62 -2.63 16.03
C SER A 76 13.29 -1.30 16.73
N GLY A 77 13.68 -1.13 17.99
CA GLY A 77 13.22 -0.06 18.88
C GLY A 77 12.08 -0.48 19.81
N HIS A 78 11.59 -1.72 19.66
CA HIS A 78 10.45 -2.26 20.42
C HIS A 78 10.71 -3.71 20.86
N ASP A 79 10.69 -3.95 22.17
CA ASP A 79 11.07 -5.25 22.76
C ASP A 79 10.15 -6.41 22.34
N ASP A 80 8.87 -6.15 22.12
CA ASP A 80 7.89 -7.16 21.69
C ASP A 80 8.09 -7.60 20.23
N LEU A 81 8.42 -6.68 19.33
CA LEU A 81 8.79 -7.00 17.94
C LEU A 81 10.08 -7.83 17.89
N ASP A 82 11.06 -7.51 18.74
CA ASP A 82 12.32 -8.24 18.83
C ASP A 82 12.14 -9.64 19.44
N THR A 83 11.34 -9.74 20.49
CA THR A 83 11.00 -11.01 21.14
C THR A 83 10.25 -11.92 20.17
N THR A 84 9.22 -11.39 19.52
CA THR A 84 8.41 -12.12 18.53
C THR A 84 9.26 -12.62 17.37
N THR A 85 10.20 -11.80 16.89
CA THR A 85 11.18 -12.20 15.86
C THR A 85 11.91 -13.48 16.27
N CYS A 86 12.54 -13.52 17.45
CA CYS A 86 13.28 -14.70 17.88
C CYS A 86 12.37 -15.91 18.13
N GLU A 87 11.19 -15.74 18.71
CA GLU A 87 10.24 -16.84 18.95
C GLU A 87 9.84 -17.53 17.64
N LEU A 88 9.45 -16.75 16.63
CA LEU A 88 9.02 -17.25 15.33
C LEU A 88 10.13 -17.99 14.58
N ILE A 89 11.32 -17.38 14.52
CA ILE A 89 12.46 -17.95 13.80
C ILE A 89 12.94 -19.24 14.47
N MET A 90 13.02 -19.25 15.80
CA MET A 90 13.38 -20.46 16.55
C MET A 90 12.38 -21.59 16.33
N ALA A 91 11.08 -21.27 16.23
CA ALA A 91 10.04 -22.27 15.99
C ALA A 91 10.05 -22.82 14.54
N ARG A 92 10.20 -21.94 13.54
CA ARG A 92 9.89 -22.24 12.13
C ARG A 92 11.11 -22.46 11.25
N ALA A 93 12.27 -21.87 11.58
CA ALA A 93 13.44 -21.98 10.73
C ALA A 93 14.00 -23.40 10.72
N ARG A 94 14.27 -23.91 9.52
CA ARG A 94 14.98 -25.18 9.30
C ARG A 94 16.12 -24.95 8.33
N PHE A 95 17.24 -25.62 8.56
CA PHE A 95 18.44 -25.52 7.75
C PHE A 95 18.88 -26.90 7.25
N THR A 96 19.41 -26.93 6.04
CA THR A 96 20.26 -28.03 5.59
C THR A 96 21.64 -27.81 6.20
N PRO A 97 22.15 -28.71 7.07
CA PRO A 97 23.45 -28.55 7.69
C PRO A 97 24.57 -28.45 6.65
N GLY A 98 25.62 -27.69 6.97
CA GLY A 98 26.86 -27.74 6.19
C GLY A 98 27.54 -29.10 6.37
N ARG A 99 28.56 -29.38 5.55
CA ARG A 99 29.37 -30.61 5.70
C ARG A 99 30.86 -30.29 5.73
N ASP A 100 31.60 -30.97 6.60
CA ASP A 100 33.07 -30.91 6.61
C ASP A 100 33.70 -31.81 5.52
N GLU A 101 35.03 -31.80 5.42
CA GLU A 101 35.80 -32.60 4.45
C GLU A 101 35.55 -34.11 4.56
N SER A 102 35.08 -34.59 5.71
CA SER A 102 34.73 -36.00 5.96
C SER A 102 33.27 -36.32 5.61
N GLY A 103 32.50 -35.32 5.15
CA GLY A 103 31.08 -35.43 4.84
C GLY A 103 30.16 -35.39 6.07
N LYS A 104 30.71 -35.12 7.26
CA LYS A 104 29.95 -35.07 8.51
C LYS A 104 29.19 -33.74 8.60
N PRO A 105 27.91 -33.76 9.03
CA PRO A 105 27.13 -32.54 9.15
C PRO A 105 27.72 -31.62 10.23
N THR A 106 27.76 -30.33 9.93
CA THR A 106 28.27 -29.27 10.80
C THR A 106 27.19 -28.21 11.00
N GLY A 107 27.14 -27.68 12.22
CA GLY A 107 26.34 -26.52 12.55
C GLY A 107 27.02 -25.23 12.07
N GLY A 108 26.38 -24.09 12.30
CA GLY A 108 26.91 -22.82 11.87
C GLY A 108 26.17 -21.63 12.44
N THR A 109 26.46 -20.44 11.90
CA THR A 109 25.74 -19.21 12.22
C THR A 109 25.04 -18.67 10.99
N TYR A 110 23.85 -18.11 11.17
CA TYR A 110 23.08 -17.46 10.11
C TYR A 110 22.59 -16.10 10.62
N SER A 111 22.67 -15.05 9.81
CA SER A 111 22.15 -13.73 10.19
C SER A 111 21.21 -13.21 9.12
N ASN A 112 20.10 -12.59 9.54
CA ASN A 112 19.14 -11.96 8.64
C ASN A 112 18.38 -10.86 9.42
N ARG A 113 17.34 -10.27 8.83
CA ARG A 113 16.51 -9.23 9.43
C ARG A 113 15.03 -9.46 9.15
N ILE A 114 14.18 -9.00 10.06
CA ILE A 114 12.72 -8.89 9.87
C ILE A 114 12.35 -7.41 9.90
N ARG A 115 11.55 -6.98 8.92
CA ARG A 115 10.97 -5.64 8.89
C ARG A 115 9.51 -5.72 9.33
N TRP A 116 9.20 -5.10 10.45
CA TRP A 116 7.85 -4.91 10.95
C TRP A 116 7.33 -3.58 10.44
N GLN A 117 6.37 -3.62 9.51
CA GLN A 117 5.82 -2.42 8.88
C GLN A 117 4.31 -2.57 8.68
N ILE A 118 3.59 -1.49 8.93
CA ILE A 118 2.16 -1.33 8.71
C ILE A 118 1.98 -0.62 7.35
N PRO A 119 1.25 -1.22 6.41
CA PRO A 119 1.01 -0.59 5.11
C PRO A 119 0.32 0.78 5.25
N LYS A 120 0.85 1.78 4.56
CA LYS A 120 0.22 3.11 4.45
C LYS A 120 -0.53 3.17 3.12
N TYR A 121 -1.86 3.14 3.16
CA TYR A 121 -2.66 3.38 1.97
C TYR A 121 -2.72 4.89 1.72
N ASP A 122 -2.00 5.35 0.71
CA ASP A 122 -2.09 6.72 0.21
C ASP A 122 -3.34 6.84 -0.69
N GLU A 123 -4.24 7.76 -0.35
CA GLU A 123 -5.47 8.08 -1.09
C GLU A 123 -5.24 8.99 -2.32
N SER A 124 -4.17 8.83 -3.10
CA SER A 124 -3.95 9.63 -4.30
C SER A 124 -3.96 8.77 -5.59
N VAL A 125 -5.06 8.94 -6.31
CA VAL A 125 -5.26 8.49 -7.68
C VAL A 125 -4.21 9.15 -8.59
N ALA A 126 -3.33 8.36 -9.21
CA ALA A 126 -2.35 8.87 -10.18
C ALA A 126 -2.99 9.10 -11.57
N VAL A 127 -3.16 10.38 -11.93
CA VAL A 127 -3.76 10.91 -13.17
C VAL A 127 -2.86 10.77 -14.41
N ALA A 128 -1.67 10.16 -14.31
CA ALA A 128 -0.68 10.11 -15.41
C ALA A 128 -0.41 8.71 -16.01
N GLY A 129 -1.20 7.68 -15.68
CA GLY A 129 -1.14 6.39 -16.39
C GLY A 129 0.21 5.65 -16.36
N PHE A 130 1.13 6.02 -15.46
CA PHE A 130 2.30 5.22 -15.11
C PHE A 130 2.75 5.58 -13.69
N ALA A 131 2.67 4.60 -12.78
CA ALA A 131 3.30 4.62 -11.48
C ALA A 131 3.89 3.21 -11.24
N LEU A 132 5.17 3.14 -10.90
CA LEU A 132 5.72 1.94 -10.28
C LEU A 132 5.28 1.96 -8.82
N ASP A 133 4.56 0.93 -8.40
CA ASP A 133 4.16 0.76 -7.00
C ASP A 133 5.42 0.54 -6.14
N ALA A 134 5.77 1.54 -5.34
CA ALA A 134 6.91 1.53 -4.43
C ALA A 134 6.63 0.74 -3.13
N ALA A 135 5.44 0.12 -2.99
CA ALA A 135 5.12 -0.81 -1.91
C ALA A 135 5.53 -2.26 -2.21
N GLN A 136 6.07 -2.56 -3.40
CA GLN A 136 6.38 -3.92 -3.81
C GLN A 136 7.85 -4.31 -3.60
N GLU A 137 8.21 -4.63 -2.35
CA GLU A 137 9.29 -5.58 -2.06
C GLU A 137 8.73 -6.84 -1.38
N SER A 138 8.65 -7.89 -2.18
CA SER A 138 8.66 -9.32 -1.79
C SER A 138 7.32 -9.93 -1.38
N TRP A 139 6.80 -10.74 -2.29
CA TRP A 139 5.77 -11.76 -2.09
C TRP A 139 5.81 -12.43 -0.69
N PRO A 140 4.64 -12.82 -0.13
CA PRO A 140 3.37 -13.09 -0.82
C PRO A 140 2.47 -11.86 -1.06
N ARG A 141 1.79 -11.83 -2.22
CA ARG A 141 0.80 -10.77 -2.54
C ARG A 141 -0.39 -10.89 -1.60
N GLY A 142 -0.74 -9.81 -0.90
CA GLY A 142 -1.99 -9.74 -0.12
C GLY A 142 -3.23 -9.79 -1.02
N PRO A 143 -4.41 -10.08 -0.46
CA PRO A 143 -5.64 -10.08 -1.23
C PRO A 143 -6.00 -8.66 -1.65
N THR A 144 -6.54 -8.49 -2.87
CA THR A 144 -6.91 -7.17 -3.40
C THR A 144 -8.43 -7.08 -3.57
N PRO A 145 -9.10 -5.98 -3.18
CA PRO A 145 -10.52 -5.79 -3.42
C PRO A 145 -10.88 -5.97 -4.90
N ASP A 146 -11.88 -6.79 -5.18
CA ASP A 146 -12.39 -6.89 -6.55
C ASP A 146 -13.24 -5.66 -6.90
N ASP A 147 -13.34 -5.41 -8.20
CA ASP A 147 -14.25 -4.43 -8.80
C ASP A 147 -15.68 -4.47 -8.24
N ALA A 148 -16.19 -5.66 -7.89
CA ALA A 148 -17.54 -5.81 -7.33
C ALA A 148 -17.65 -5.22 -5.92
N LEU A 149 -16.60 -5.40 -5.11
CA LEU A 149 -16.52 -4.82 -3.77
C LEU A 149 -16.40 -3.30 -3.85
N MET A 150 -15.59 -2.79 -4.79
CA MET A 150 -15.43 -1.33 -5.00
C MET A 150 -16.70 -0.61 -5.48
N ARG A 151 -17.72 -1.34 -5.94
CA ARG A 151 -19.00 -0.79 -6.43
C ARG A 151 -20.12 -0.85 -5.39
N ILE A 152 -19.88 -1.40 -4.21
CA ILE A 152 -20.87 -1.39 -3.14
C ILE A 152 -21.18 0.07 -2.78
N ASP A 153 -22.47 0.42 -2.74
CA ASP A 153 -22.94 1.73 -2.29
C ASP A 153 -23.31 1.66 -0.79
N PRO A 154 -22.50 2.23 0.12
CA PRO A 154 -22.80 2.21 1.55
C PRO A 154 -24.16 2.84 1.87
N ALA A 155 -24.59 3.87 1.12
CA ALA A 155 -25.87 4.53 1.39
C ALA A 155 -27.07 3.59 1.14
N ALA A 156 -26.97 2.72 0.13
CA ALA A 156 -27.98 1.71 -0.20
C ALA A 156 -28.07 0.60 0.87
N HIS A 157 -26.96 0.31 1.55
CA HIS A 157 -26.86 -0.73 2.58
C HIS A 157 -26.97 -0.19 4.01
N TYR A 158 -27.26 1.09 4.18
CA TYR A 158 -27.33 1.74 5.49
C TYR A 158 -28.44 1.13 6.36
N PRO A 159 -28.16 0.71 7.61
CA PRO A 159 -29.17 0.18 8.51
C PRO A 159 -30.29 1.18 8.80
N ALA A 160 -31.54 0.77 8.66
CA ALA A 160 -32.68 1.66 8.85
C ALA A 160 -32.75 2.25 10.27
N ALA A 161 -32.40 1.46 11.29
CA ALA A 161 -32.36 1.90 12.68
C ALA A 161 -31.26 2.95 12.92
N ALA A 162 -30.03 2.70 12.46
CA ALA A 162 -28.92 3.65 12.57
C ALA A 162 -29.22 4.95 11.80
N ARG A 163 -29.82 4.84 10.61
CA ARG A 163 -30.26 6.00 9.81
C ARG A 163 -31.29 6.85 10.56
N ALA A 164 -32.29 6.22 11.17
CA ALA A 164 -33.32 6.93 11.94
C ALA A 164 -32.77 7.58 13.21
N ALA A 165 -31.72 7.00 13.80
CA ALA A 165 -31.02 7.53 14.96
C ALA A 165 -29.95 8.60 14.62
N GLY A 166 -29.66 8.82 13.33
CA GLY A 166 -28.62 9.74 12.90
C GLY A 166 -27.20 9.29 13.27
N GLU A 167 -26.99 7.98 13.39
CA GLU A 167 -25.71 7.39 13.79
C GLU A 167 -24.78 7.26 12.58
N GLU A 168 -23.56 7.77 12.66
CA GLU A 168 -22.49 7.61 11.66
C GLU A 168 -21.22 7.06 12.32
N GLY A 169 -20.28 6.55 11.53
CA GLY A 169 -18.99 6.14 12.07
C GLY A 169 -18.15 5.29 11.13
N VAL A 170 -16.97 4.91 11.61
CA VAL A 170 -16.03 4.03 10.90
C VAL A 170 -15.91 2.73 11.69
N VAL A 171 -16.16 1.60 11.02
CA VAL A 171 -15.99 0.27 11.60
C VAL A 171 -14.59 -0.22 11.25
N HIS A 172 -13.77 -0.57 12.24
CA HIS A 172 -12.47 -1.20 12.01
C HIS A 172 -12.62 -2.71 12.18
N MET A 173 -12.27 -3.48 11.15
CA MET A 173 -12.55 -4.91 11.13
C MET A 173 -11.41 -5.73 10.52
N GLU A 174 -11.34 -6.98 10.93
CA GLU A 174 -10.47 -8.00 10.39
C GLU A 174 -11.30 -9.02 9.60
N LEU A 175 -10.95 -9.24 8.33
CA LEU A 175 -11.61 -10.14 7.41
C LEU A 175 -10.75 -11.36 7.14
N GLY A 176 -11.30 -12.55 7.33
CA GLY A 176 -10.69 -13.79 6.86
C GLY A 176 -11.10 -14.02 5.41
N ILE A 177 -10.13 -14.19 4.51
CA ILE A 177 -10.35 -14.39 3.07
C ILE A 177 -9.75 -15.74 2.68
N ASP A 178 -10.54 -16.60 2.02
CA ASP A 178 -10.04 -17.90 1.56
C ASP A 178 -9.23 -17.83 0.26
N ALA A 179 -8.70 -18.97 -0.18
CA ALA A 179 -7.93 -19.08 -1.42
C ALA A 179 -8.78 -18.86 -2.70
N ALA A 180 -10.10 -18.76 -2.59
CA ALA A 180 -11.00 -18.38 -3.67
C ALA A 180 -11.34 -16.88 -3.64
N GLY A 181 -10.85 -16.14 -2.64
CA GLY A 181 -11.10 -14.71 -2.50
C GLY A 181 -12.46 -14.39 -1.87
N GLN A 182 -13.12 -15.36 -1.23
CA GLN A 182 -14.35 -15.14 -0.48
C GLN A 182 -14.05 -14.76 0.97
N VAL A 183 -14.83 -13.82 1.51
CA VAL A 183 -14.80 -13.48 2.93
C VAL A 183 -15.45 -14.62 3.74
N THR A 184 -14.64 -15.32 4.51
CA THR A 184 -15.04 -16.43 5.40
C THR A 184 -15.21 -16.00 6.85
N GLY A 185 -14.57 -14.89 7.25
CA GLY A 185 -14.63 -14.33 8.60
C GLY A 185 -14.71 -12.82 8.59
N CYS A 186 -15.38 -12.26 9.60
CA CYS A 186 -15.32 -10.82 9.90
C CYS A 186 -15.36 -10.65 11.41
N LYS A 187 -14.41 -9.90 11.96
CA LYS A 187 -14.30 -9.57 13.37
C LYS A 187 -14.13 -8.05 13.49
N VAL A 188 -15.00 -7.40 14.24
CA VAL A 188 -14.84 -5.98 14.56
C VAL A 188 -13.77 -5.85 15.64
N ASN A 189 -12.72 -5.09 15.35
CA ASN A 189 -11.62 -4.83 16.27
C ASN A 189 -11.83 -3.51 17.02
N GLU A 190 -12.39 -2.49 16.34
CA GLU A 190 -12.83 -1.24 16.96
C GLU A 190 -14.21 -0.86 16.42
N SER A 191 -15.14 -0.59 17.33
CA SER A 191 -16.54 -0.30 17.04
C SER A 191 -16.70 1.12 16.49
N SER A 192 -17.66 1.31 15.59
CA SER A 192 -18.07 2.64 15.13
C SER A 192 -18.92 3.41 16.15
N LEU A 193 -18.99 2.95 17.41
CA LEU A 193 -19.89 3.41 18.47
C LEU A 193 -21.39 3.13 18.20
N SER A 194 -21.71 2.39 17.13
CA SER A 194 -23.04 1.88 16.84
C SER A 194 -22.97 0.39 16.53
N PHE A 195 -23.61 -0.40 17.38
CA PHE A 195 -23.72 -1.84 17.17
C PHE A 195 -24.40 -2.19 15.84
N ALA A 196 -25.38 -1.38 15.41
CA ALA A 196 -26.09 -1.60 14.16
C ALA A 196 -25.19 -1.38 12.93
N LEU A 197 -24.31 -0.37 12.98
CA LEU A 197 -23.34 -0.10 11.91
C LEU A 197 -22.23 -1.16 11.86
N ASP A 198 -21.75 -1.63 13.01
CA ASP A 198 -20.76 -2.70 13.14
C ASP A 198 -21.29 -4.03 12.55
N GLU A 199 -22.48 -4.43 12.97
CA GLU A 199 -23.13 -5.65 12.50
C GLU A 199 -23.36 -5.61 10.99
N ALA A 200 -23.87 -4.47 10.49
CA ALA A 200 -24.16 -4.29 9.08
C ALA A 200 -22.91 -4.34 8.20
N ALA A 201 -21.80 -3.76 8.66
CA ALA A 201 -20.56 -3.77 7.89
C ALA A 201 -20.00 -5.20 7.76
N CYS A 202 -19.97 -5.96 8.86
CA CYS A 202 -19.57 -7.36 8.80
C CYS A 202 -20.53 -8.23 7.99
N ALA A 203 -21.84 -8.00 8.08
CA ALA A 203 -22.83 -8.71 7.27
C ALA A 203 -22.60 -8.47 5.77
N LEU A 204 -22.40 -7.21 5.38
CA LEU A 204 -22.16 -6.80 4.00
C LEU A 204 -20.85 -7.38 3.44
N MET A 205 -19.77 -7.37 4.23
CA MET A 205 -18.51 -7.97 3.80
C MET A 205 -18.60 -9.49 3.64
N ARG A 206 -19.36 -10.20 4.49
CA ARG A 206 -19.57 -11.64 4.32
C ARG A 206 -20.43 -11.99 3.10
N SER A 207 -21.42 -11.16 2.76
CA SER A 207 -22.33 -11.45 1.64
C SER A 207 -21.82 -10.94 0.28
N ASN A 208 -21.14 -9.80 0.27
CA ASN A 208 -20.77 -9.07 -0.95
C ASN A 208 -19.26 -8.79 -1.07
N GLY A 209 -18.48 -9.03 -0.01
CA GLY A 209 -17.03 -8.90 -0.04
C GLY A 209 -16.41 -9.94 -0.98
N LYS A 210 -15.80 -9.44 -2.06
CA LYS A 210 -15.05 -10.23 -3.02
C LYS A 210 -13.66 -9.65 -3.19
N PHE A 211 -12.69 -10.54 -3.18
CA PHE A 211 -11.28 -10.20 -3.32
C PHE A 211 -10.66 -11.13 -4.34
N SER A 212 -9.61 -10.65 -4.98
CA SER A 212 -8.61 -11.54 -5.53
C SER A 212 -7.79 -12.08 -4.36
N PRO A 213 -7.62 -13.41 -4.23
CA PRO A 213 -7.01 -14.02 -3.06
C PRO A 213 -5.54 -13.62 -2.93
N ALA A 214 -5.01 -13.72 -1.71
CA ALA A 214 -3.58 -13.63 -1.48
C ALA A 214 -2.86 -14.74 -2.24
N LEU A 215 -1.62 -14.51 -2.67
CA LEU A 215 -0.83 -15.48 -3.41
C LEU A 215 0.51 -15.74 -2.72
N ASP A 216 0.88 -17.01 -2.58
CA ASP A 216 2.18 -17.42 -2.03
C ASP A 216 3.35 -17.09 -2.98
N SER A 217 4.58 -17.42 -2.54
CA SER A 217 5.81 -17.22 -3.31
C SER A 217 5.82 -17.93 -4.68
N ASP A 218 5.02 -18.98 -4.85
CA ASP A 218 4.87 -19.72 -6.10
C ASP A 218 3.71 -19.18 -6.96
N GLY A 219 3.07 -18.10 -6.52
CA GLY A 219 1.92 -17.50 -7.18
C GLY A 219 0.60 -18.25 -6.96
N ARG A 220 0.56 -19.21 -6.03
CA ARG A 220 -0.65 -20.00 -5.75
C ARG A 220 -1.56 -19.27 -4.77
N PRO A 221 -2.89 -19.30 -4.99
CA PRO A 221 -3.84 -18.70 -4.05
C PRO A 221 -3.79 -19.33 -2.67
N VAL A 222 -3.73 -18.49 -1.65
CA VAL A 222 -3.69 -18.87 -0.23
C VAL A 222 -4.70 -18.08 0.58
N ARG A 223 -5.10 -18.64 1.72
CA ARG A 223 -5.92 -17.93 2.71
C ARG A 223 -5.16 -16.74 3.29
N SER A 224 -5.88 -15.70 3.69
CA SER A 224 -5.30 -14.49 4.26
C SER A 224 -6.25 -13.82 5.24
N ILE A 225 -5.70 -12.93 6.05
CA ILE A 225 -6.43 -12.06 6.95
C ILE A 225 -6.13 -10.60 6.56
N VAL A 226 -7.16 -9.76 6.53
CA VAL A 226 -7.03 -8.33 6.20
C VAL A 226 -7.67 -7.48 7.26
N ALA A 227 -6.89 -6.58 7.86
CA ALA A 227 -7.43 -5.46 8.63
C ALA A 227 -7.85 -4.34 7.66
N THR A 228 -9.09 -3.85 7.79
CA THR A 228 -9.65 -2.81 6.94
C THR A 228 -10.68 -1.96 7.69
N THR A 229 -11.13 -0.88 7.07
CA THR A 229 -12.16 0.01 7.61
C THR A 229 -13.36 0.08 6.68
N PHE A 230 -14.55 0.27 7.26
CA PHE A 230 -15.78 0.54 6.52
C PHE A 230 -16.44 1.80 7.07
N ARG A 231 -16.60 2.82 6.23
CA ARG A 231 -17.14 4.12 6.63
C ARG A 231 -18.63 4.21 6.32
N TRP A 232 -19.42 4.52 7.33
CA TRP A 232 -20.81 4.92 7.19
C TRP A 232 -20.92 6.44 7.28
N THR A 233 -21.50 7.03 6.25
CA THR A 233 -21.82 8.46 6.20
C THR A 233 -23.29 8.59 5.83
N LEU A 234 -24.06 9.31 6.64
CA LEU A 234 -25.45 9.61 6.39
C LEU A 234 -25.54 10.29 5.03
N PRO A 235 -26.38 9.78 4.12
CA PRO A 235 -26.73 10.55 2.95
C PRO A 235 -27.44 11.82 3.43
N GLU A 236 -27.01 12.98 2.91
CA GLU A 236 -27.61 14.29 3.22
C GLU A 236 -29.13 14.15 3.10
N ALA A 237 -29.86 14.50 4.17
CA ALA A 237 -31.29 14.25 4.28
C ALA A 237 -31.99 14.79 3.02
N ALA A 238 -32.63 13.88 2.27
CA ALA A 238 -33.53 14.29 1.21
C ALA A 238 -34.62 15.13 1.88
N GLU A 239 -34.62 16.45 1.65
CA GLU A 239 -35.70 17.30 2.13
C GLU A 239 -37.03 16.71 1.66
N GLU A 240 -37.95 16.51 2.60
CA GLU A 240 -39.29 15.99 2.33
C GLU A 240 -40.03 16.95 1.40
N GLY A 241 -39.96 16.68 0.09
CA GLY A 241 -40.86 17.30 -0.88
C GLY A 241 -42.30 16.87 -0.60
N PRO A 242 -43.30 17.75 -0.83
CA PRO A 242 -44.69 17.43 -0.59
C PRO A 242 -45.11 16.26 -1.49
N GLY A 243 -45.37 15.09 -0.89
CA GLY A 243 -45.91 13.92 -1.60
C GLY A 243 -45.20 12.58 -1.39
N GLY A 244 -44.14 12.49 -0.57
CA GLY A 244 -43.60 11.20 -0.13
C GLY A 244 -43.01 10.31 -1.23
N VAL A 245 -42.65 10.88 -2.38
CA VAL A 245 -41.93 10.17 -3.44
C VAL A 245 -40.46 10.50 -3.33
N ALA A 246 -39.64 9.50 -2.97
CA ALA A 246 -38.20 9.60 -3.01
C ALA A 246 -37.74 9.79 -4.46
N VAL A 247 -37.44 11.03 -4.85
CA VAL A 247 -36.74 11.31 -6.10
C VAL A 247 -35.26 11.05 -5.83
N GLN A 248 -34.75 9.92 -6.32
CA GLN A 248 -33.31 9.74 -6.48
C GLN A 248 -32.81 10.96 -7.27
N ARG A 249 -32.03 11.86 -6.65
CA ARG A 249 -31.32 12.88 -7.41
C ARG A 249 -30.30 12.13 -8.26
N GLU A 250 -30.67 11.82 -9.50
CA GLU A 250 -29.76 11.29 -10.50
C GLU A 250 -28.47 12.12 -10.45
N ARG A 251 -27.33 11.45 -10.31
CA ARG A 251 -26.01 12.10 -10.26
C ARG A 251 -25.90 13.00 -11.49
N SER A 252 -25.89 14.32 -11.28
CA SER A 252 -25.82 15.29 -12.37
C SER A 252 -24.51 15.12 -13.14
N PHE A 253 -24.55 15.18 -14.47
CA PHE A 253 -23.35 15.11 -15.29
C PHE A 253 -22.35 16.22 -14.89
N PRO A 254 -21.07 15.89 -14.61
CA PRO A 254 -20.10 16.86 -14.08
C PRO A 254 -19.85 18.07 -14.98
N MET A 255 -20.10 17.97 -16.29
CA MET A 255 -19.95 19.05 -17.27
C MET A 255 -21.32 19.58 -17.77
N GLY A 256 -22.30 19.69 -16.86
CA GLY A 256 -23.67 20.09 -17.19
C GLY A 256 -23.91 21.59 -17.38
N LYS A 257 -22.88 22.44 -17.28
CA LYS A 257 -23.00 23.90 -17.45
C LYS A 257 -21.96 24.40 -18.46
N PRO A 258 -22.36 25.19 -19.48
CA PRO A 258 -21.42 25.75 -20.43
C PRO A 258 -20.52 26.79 -19.76
N GLY A 259 -19.38 27.08 -20.37
CA GLY A 259 -18.46 28.11 -19.86
C GLY A 259 -17.11 28.14 -20.58
N SER A 260 -16.20 28.96 -20.08
CA SER A 260 -14.88 29.16 -20.67
C SER A 260 -13.78 29.34 -19.62
N ALA A 261 -12.57 28.94 -19.96
CA ALA A 261 -11.37 29.11 -19.14
C ALA A 261 -10.26 29.72 -19.99
N THR A 262 -9.62 30.77 -19.49
CA THR A 262 -8.47 31.43 -20.13
C THR A 262 -7.28 31.45 -19.19
N VAL A 263 -6.16 30.91 -19.65
CA VAL A 263 -4.87 30.99 -18.97
C VAL A 263 -3.94 31.86 -19.82
N THR A 264 -3.34 32.88 -19.21
CA THR A 264 -2.35 33.75 -19.85
C THR A 264 -1.04 33.68 -19.08
N LEU A 265 0.03 33.22 -19.71
CA LEU A 265 1.38 33.13 -19.13
C LEU A 265 2.34 34.06 -19.86
N LEU A 266 3.29 34.64 -19.13
CA LEU A 266 4.44 35.33 -19.68
C LEU A 266 5.70 34.52 -19.36
N LEU A 267 6.25 33.82 -20.34
CA LEU A 267 7.54 33.14 -20.21
C LEU A 267 8.65 34.10 -20.62
N GLY A 268 9.57 34.39 -19.70
CA GLY A 268 10.75 35.23 -19.93
C GLY A 268 11.79 34.55 -20.82
N ALA A 269 12.67 35.35 -21.43
CA ALA A 269 13.81 34.84 -22.20
C ALA A 269 14.84 34.07 -21.33
N ASP A 270 14.75 34.21 -20.00
CA ASP A 270 15.54 33.48 -19.01
C ASP A 270 14.92 32.13 -18.61
N GLY A 271 13.78 31.78 -19.21
CA GLY A 271 13.06 30.53 -18.98
C GLY A 271 12.16 30.54 -17.75
N ARG A 272 11.92 31.70 -17.11
CA ARG A 272 11.03 31.79 -15.93
C ARG A 272 9.66 32.34 -16.32
N VAL A 273 8.62 31.85 -15.64
CA VAL A 273 7.28 32.43 -15.77
C VAL A 273 7.23 33.71 -14.94
N ALA A 274 7.10 34.84 -15.61
CA ALA A 274 7.12 36.17 -15.00
C ALA A 274 5.73 36.66 -14.58
N ASP A 275 4.67 36.17 -15.23
CA ASP A 275 3.27 36.51 -14.94
C ASP A 275 2.39 35.32 -15.35
N CYS A 276 1.39 34.99 -14.53
CA CYS A 276 0.35 34.03 -14.88
C CYS A 276 -1.00 34.55 -14.42
N ARG A 277 -1.99 34.53 -15.32
CA ARG A 277 -3.37 34.92 -15.03
C ARG A 277 -4.31 33.84 -15.47
N PHE A 278 -5.23 33.49 -14.59
CA PHE A 278 -6.32 32.57 -14.87
C PHE A 278 -7.66 33.30 -14.70
N SER A 279 -8.53 33.16 -15.69
CA SER A 279 -9.92 33.60 -15.61
C SER A 279 -10.84 32.48 -16.10
N THR A 280 -11.97 32.30 -15.42
CA THR A 280 -12.97 31.30 -15.79
C THR A 280 -14.38 31.89 -15.71
N THR A 281 -15.25 31.38 -16.57
CA THR A 281 -16.69 31.61 -16.54
C THR A 281 -17.35 30.24 -16.53
N GLY A 282 -18.14 29.91 -15.51
CA GLY A 282 -18.86 28.64 -15.43
C GLY A 282 -17.97 27.42 -15.17
N GLY A 283 -17.46 27.26 -13.95
CA GLY A 283 -16.93 26.00 -13.36
C GLY A 283 -15.77 25.26 -14.05
N ILE A 284 -15.41 25.63 -15.28
CA ILE A 284 -14.43 24.94 -16.11
C ILE A 284 -13.03 25.41 -15.76
N GLY A 285 -12.10 24.46 -15.71
CA GLY A 285 -10.69 24.73 -15.42
C GLY A 285 -10.37 24.94 -13.94
N SER A 286 -11.35 24.80 -13.04
CA SER A 286 -11.10 24.67 -11.60
C SER A 286 -10.57 23.27 -11.30
N MET A 287 -9.40 23.18 -10.69
CA MET A 287 -8.83 21.90 -10.24
C MET A 287 -9.28 21.59 -8.81
N PRO A 288 -9.15 20.32 -8.35
CA PRO A 288 -9.43 19.94 -6.97
C PRO A 288 -8.67 20.84 -5.97
N ASN A 289 -9.22 20.99 -4.77
CA ASN A 289 -8.63 21.76 -3.67
C ASN A 289 -8.42 23.27 -3.97
N GLY A 290 -9.16 23.82 -4.96
CA GLY A 290 -9.11 25.25 -5.29
C GLY A 290 -7.87 25.66 -6.09
N MET A 291 -7.10 24.69 -6.60
CA MET A 291 -5.95 24.95 -7.45
C MET A 291 -6.38 25.54 -8.80
N THR A 292 -5.50 26.37 -9.35
CA THR A 292 -5.63 27.00 -10.66
C THR A 292 -4.52 26.52 -11.59
N PRO A 293 -4.69 26.63 -12.92
CA PRO A 293 -3.62 26.28 -13.86
C PRO A 293 -2.31 27.05 -13.64
N CYS A 294 -2.33 28.19 -12.97
CA CYS A 294 -1.12 28.93 -12.62
C CYS A 294 -0.27 28.23 -11.56
N ASP A 295 -0.86 27.43 -10.68
CA ASP A 295 -0.16 26.69 -9.63
C ASP A 295 0.72 25.55 -10.20
N MET A 296 0.48 25.15 -11.46
CA MET A 296 1.31 24.19 -12.18
C MET A 296 2.66 24.78 -12.64
N PHE A 297 2.83 26.11 -12.58
CA PHE A 297 4.04 26.81 -13.02
C PHE A 297 4.75 27.46 -11.83
N PRO A 298 5.44 26.69 -10.97
CA PRO A 298 6.02 27.21 -9.75
C PRO A 298 7.16 28.19 -10.06
N ALA A 299 7.32 29.23 -9.24
CA ALA A 299 8.25 30.34 -9.49
C ALA A 299 9.72 29.90 -9.63
N GLN A 300 10.10 28.76 -9.04
CA GLN A 300 11.44 28.18 -9.12
C GLN A 300 11.71 27.36 -10.40
N ALA A 301 10.67 26.99 -11.15
CA ALA A 301 10.84 26.20 -12.36
C ALA A 301 11.51 27.02 -13.48
N ARG A 302 12.31 26.33 -14.30
CA ARG A 302 12.90 26.89 -15.52
C ARG A 302 12.47 26.05 -16.72
N TYR A 303 11.98 26.73 -17.73
CA TYR A 303 11.54 26.17 -18.99
C TYR A 303 12.47 26.62 -20.12
N ALA A 304 12.54 25.84 -21.20
CA ALA A 304 13.20 26.31 -22.40
C ALA A 304 12.47 27.57 -22.93
N PRO A 305 13.16 28.70 -23.10
CA PRO A 305 12.54 29.91 -23.62
C PRO A 305 12.17 29.71 -25.11
N PHE A 306 11.19 30.46 -25.58
CA PHE A 306 10.92 30.52 -27.01
C PHE A 306 12.12 31.13 -27.74
N VAL A 307 12.36 30.66 -28.96
CA VAL A 307 13.44 31.18 -29.81
C VAL A 307 12.84 32.16 -30.81
N GLY A 308 13.39 33.38 -30.85
CA GLY A 308 13.03 34.40 -31.82
C GLY A 308 13.50 34.03 -33.24
N SER A 309 13.04 34.78 -34.24
CA SER A 309 13.49 34.61 -35.63
C SER A 309 14.98 34.85 -35.84
N ASP A 310 15.65 35.50 -34.88
CA ASP A 310 17.09 35.74 -34.82
C ASP A 310 17.88 34.62 -34.11
N GLY A 311 17.22 33.53 -33.72
CA GLY A 311 17.83 32.40 -33.03
C GLY A 311 18.12 32.64 -31.54
N LYS A 312 17.69 33.77 -30.97
CA LYS A 312 17.93 34.11 -29.56
C LYS A 312 16.72 33.79 -28.67
N PRO A 313 16.93 33.52 -27.36
CA PRO A 313 15.85 33.43 -26.40
C PRO A 313 15.00 34.71 -26.39
N ALA A 314 13.68 34.54 -26.50
CA ALA A 314 12.71 35.62 -26.57
C ALA A 314 11.58 35.38 -25.56
N ALA A 315 11.21 36.43 -24.83
CA ALA A 315 10.06 36.38 -23.96
C ALA A 315 8.77 36.32 -24.80
N LYS A 316 7.82 35.46 -24.41
CA LYS A 316 6.52 35.32 -25.09
C LYS A 316 5.39 35.25 -24.09
N ARG A 317 4.30 35.93 -24.46
CA ARG A 317 3.00 35.78 -23.80
C ARG A 317 2.23 34.67 -24.50
N VAL A 318 1.90 33.61 -23.76
CA VAL A 318 1.14 32.46 -24.21
C VAL A 318 -0.27 32.59 -23.64
N THR A 319 -1.29 32.56 -24.49
CA THR A 319 -2.70 32.59 -24.06
C THR A 319 -3.38 31.33 -24.55
N MET A 320 -3.89 30.54 -23.62
CA MET A 320 -4.68 29.34 -23.89
C MET A 320 -6.14 29.61 -23.51
N ARG A 321 -7.07 29.32 -24.41
CA ARG A 321 -8.51 29.47 -24.19
C ARG A 321 -9.19 28.14 -24.42
N THR A 322 -10.04 27.76 -23.49
CA THR A 322 -10.86 26.55 -23.56
C THR A 322 -12.32 26.96 -23.43
N GLU A 323 -13.18 26.33 -24.21
CA GLU A 323 -14.63 26.58 -24.21
C GLU A 323 -15.36 25.25 -24.12
N LEU A 324 -16.37 25.19 -23.25
CA LEU A 324 -17.32 24.08 -23.15
C LEU A 324 -18.65 24.57 -23.70
N VAL A 325 -19.05 23.99 -24.82
CA VAL A 325 -20.35 24.21 -25.45
C VAL A 325 -21.19 22.96 -25.22
N ILE A 326 -22.46 23.14 -24.88
CA ILE A 326 -23.45 22.07 -24.81
C ILE A 326 -24.40 22.28 -25.98
N GLU A 327 -24.45 21.31 -26.88
CA GLU A 327 -25.30 21.32 -28.07
C GLU A 327 -26.29 20.16 -28.01
N ASP A 328 -27.47 20.36 -28.60
CA ASP A 328 -28.46 19.30 -28.72
C ASP A 328 -27.93 18.19 -29.63
N ALA A 329 -28.13 16.93 -29.23
CA ALA A 329 -27.79 15.80 -30.06
C ALA A 329 -28.72 15.74 -31.29
N PRO A 330 -28.23 15.31 -32.46
CA PRO A 330 -29.10 15.08 -33.62
C PRO A 330 -30.17 14.03 -33.29
N PRO A 331 -31.38 14.14 -33.86
CA PRO A 331 -32.54 13.30 -33.50
C PRO A 331 -32.35 11.79 -33.73
N SER A 332 -31.29 11.36 -34.42
CA SER A 332 -30.92 9.94 -34.58
C SER A 332 -30.22 9.33 -33.37
N ALA A 333 -29.84 10.13 -32.37
CA ALA A 333 -29.24 9.67 -31.10
C ALA A 333 -30.29 9.36 -30.02
N GLU A 334 -31.50 9.91 -30.13
CA GLU A 334 -32.59 9.69 -29.16
C GLU A 334 -33.25 8.30 -29.31
N ALA A 335 -33.02 7.61 -30.43
CA ALA A 335 -33.73 6.38 -30.80
C ALA A 335 -32.80 5.18 -31.02
N LYS A 336 -31.98 4.83 -30.01
CA LYS A 336 -31.44 3.45 -29.84
C LYS A 336 -31.44 3.02 -28.37
N SER A 337 -32.50 3.32 -27.62
CA SER A 337 -32.83 2.50 -26.46
C SER A 337 -33.39 1.17 -26.99
N ALA A 338 -32.52 0.17 -27.10
CA ALA A 338 -33.00 -1.20 -27.26
C ALA A 338 -33.91 -1.51 -26.06
N PRO A 339 -35.11 -2.07 -26.27
CA PRO A 339 -35.98 -2.41 -25.15
C PRO A 339 -35.28 -3.46 -24.28
N VAL A 340 -35.01 -3.10 -23.03
CA VAL A 340 -34.57 -4.04 -22.00
C VAL A 340 -35.71 -5.03 -21.80
N LYS A 341 -35.50 -6.25 -22.29
CA LYS A 341 -36.47 -7.34 -22.16
C LYS A 341 -36.63 -7.66 -20.67
N PRO A 342 -37.84 -7.61 -20.10
CA PRO A 342 -38.02 -7.99 -18.70
C PRO A 342 -37.63 -9.45 -18.52
N ALA A 343 -36.77 -9.72 -17.54
CA ALA A 343 -36.41 -11.06 -17.13
C ALA A 343 -37.70 -11.79 -16.72
N SER A 344 -38.06 -12.82 -17.48
CA SER A 344 -39.19 -13.69 -17.15
C SER A 344 -38.82 -14.50 -15.91
N ALA A 345 -39.61 -14.37 -14.86
CA ALA A 345 -39.56 -15.24 -13.70
C ALA A 345 -39.90 -16.69 -14.12
N LYS A 346 -39.02 -17.61 -13.77
CA LYS A 346 -39.31 -19.03 -13.54
C LYS A 346 -38.45 -19.51 -12.39
#